data_AF-A0A955U3T2-F1
#
_entry.id   AF-A0A955U3T2-F1
#
_cell.length_a   1.000
_cell.length_b   1.000
_cell.length_c   1.000
_cell.angle_alpha   90.00
_cell.angle_beta   90.00
_cell.angle_gamma   90.00
#
_symmetry.space_group_name_H-M   'P 1'
#
loop_
_entity.id
_entity.type
_entity.pdbx_description
1 polymer ?
#
loop_
_entity_poly.entity_id
_entity_poly.type
_entity_poly.pdbx_seq_one_letter_code
_entity_poly.pdbx_strand_id
1 'polypeptide(L)'
;MVIGFEHPHVDDDLRKLVKELRPAGFVLFARNVQEPEQVRELNRELASLVDPTHPALLCVDQEGGRVQRVRDPATVWPPMKAVGRAGDLTEQLAQAMGKELRAMGFNLDFAPVADVDSNPANPVIGDRSF
;
A
#
# COMPACT_ATOMS: atom_id res chain seq x y z
N MET A 1 3.39 -7.00 14.88
CA MET A 1 3.09 -5.57 14.71
C MET A 1 3.67 -5.10 13.38
N VAL A 2 2.95 -4.24 12.65
CA VAL A 2 3.45 -3.56 11.44
C VAL A 2 3.68 -2.09 11.78
N ILE A 3 4.76 -1.49 11.28
CA ILE A 3 5.13 -0.09 11.60
C ILE A 3 5.33 0.78 10.36
N GLY A 4 5.09 2.08 10.48
CA GLY A 4 5.46 3.08 9.48
C GLY A 4 6.79 3.76 9.82
N PHE A 5 7.32 4.55 8.88
CA PHE A 5 8.58 5.29 9.02
C PHE A 5 8.60 6.52 8.10
N GLU A 6 9.55 7.43 8.31
CA GLU A 6 9.49 8.78 7.74
C GLU A 6 10.14 8.93 6.36
N HIS A 7 11.27 8.28 6.12
CA HIS A 7 12.08 8.52 4.93
C HIS A 7 11.81 7.51 3.80
N PRO A 8 12.13 7.84 2.54
CA PRO A 8 12.02 6.92 1.40
C PRO A 8 13.22 5.96 1.28
N HIS A 9 13.94 5.74 2.36
CA HIS A 9 15.09 4.83 2.45
C HIS A 9 15.23 4.35 3.90
N VAL A 10 16.02 3.30 4.11
CA VAL A 10 16.35 2.83 5.46
C VAL A 10 17.45 3.72 6.05
N ASP A 11 17.08 4.50 7.05
CA ASP A 11 17.97 5.34 7.83
C ASP A 11 18.30 4.71 9.21
N ASP A 12 19.16 5.39 9.97
CA ASP A 12 19.62 4.89 11.27
C ASP A 12 18.49 4.85 12.32
N ASP A 13 17.54 5.79 12.24
CA ASP A 13 16.38 5.84 13.13
C ASP A 13 15.47 4.64 12.90
N LEU A 14 15.19 4.28 11.64
CA LEU A 14 14.44 3.07 11.33
C LEU A 14 15.18 1.81 11.79
N ARG A 15 16.50 1.73 11.58
CA ARG A 15 17.30 0.58 12.06
C ARG A 15 17.24 0.42 13.57
N LYS A 16 17.28 1.53 14.31
CA LYS A 16 17.13 1.53 15.77
C LYS A 16 15.74 1.05 16.17
N LEU A 17 14.70 1.59 15.53
CA LEU A 17 13.31 1.21 15.78
C LEU A 17 13.05 -0.27 15.53
N VAL A 18 13.61 -0.84 14.46
CA VAL A 18 13.51 -2.27 14.16
C VAL A 18 14.14 -3.12 15.26
N LYS A 19 15.33 -2.74 15.75
CA LYS A 19 16.01 -3.47 16.83
C LYS A 19 15.20 -3.46 18.13
N GLU A 20 14.58 -2.33 18.45
CA GLU A 20 13.80 -2.16 19.67
C GLU A 20 12.44 -2.88 19.60
N LEU A 21 11.72 -2.72 18.49
CA LEU A 21 10.35 -3.19 18.36
C LEU A 21 10.21 -4.60 17.77
N ARG A 22 11.20 -5.06 17.00
CA ARG A 22 11.17 -6.32 16.23
C ARG A 22 9.83 -6.48 15.48
N PRO A 23 9.49 -5.55 14.57
CA PRO A 23 8.23 -5.60 13.85
C PRO A 23 8.13 -6.84 12.95
N ALA A 24 6.91 -7.27 12.66
CA ALA A 24 6.62 -8.31 11.67
C ALA A 24 6.68 -7.76 10.24
N GLY A 25 6.75 -6.44 10.07
CA GLY A 25 6.73 -5.81 8.76
C GLY A 25 6.52 -4.30 8.81
N PHE A 26 6.35 -3.71 7.64
CA PHE A 26 6.30 -2.27 7.41
C PHE A 26 5.11 -1.87 6.55
N VAL A 27 4.58 -0.68 6.78
CA VAL A 27 3.60 -0.04 5.90
C VAL A 27 4.22 1.20 5.26
N LEU A 28 4.15 1.28 3.94
CA LEU A 28 4.61 2.45 3.18
C LEU A 28 3.46 3.44 2.97
N PHE A 29 3.76 4.71 3.18
CA PHE A 29 2.90 5.85 2.88
C PHE A 29 3.46 6.64 1.69
N ALA A 30 2.73 7.66 1.23
CA ALA A 30 3.17 8.52 0.13
C ALA A 30 4.57 9.12 0.34
N ARG A 31 4.97 9.39 1.59
CA ARG A 31 6.32 9.89 1.92
C ARG A 31 7.46 8.90 1.67
N ASN A 32 7.15 7.61 1.58
CA ASN A 32 8.15 6.55 1.37
C ASN A 32 8.28 6.15 -0.11
N VAL A 33 7.37 6.64 -0.97
CA VAL A 33 7.22 6.22 -2.36
C VAL A 33 7.74 7.31 -3.29
N GLN A 34 8.73 6.99 -4.12
CA GLN A 34 9.24 7.88 -5.15
C GLN A 34 8.96 7.33 -6.55
N GLU A 35 9.49 6.16 -6.87
CA GLU A 35 9.27 5.47 -8.15
C GLU A 35 9.28 3.94 -7.96
N PRO A 36 8.69 3.15 -8.89
CA PRO A 36 8.52 1.72 -8.72
C PRO A 36 9.81 0.93 -8.44
N GLU A 37 10.92 1.30 -9.08
CA GLU A 37 12.21 0.64 -8.85
C GLU A 37 12.76 0.94 -7.45
N GLN A 38 12.71 2.21 -7.03
CA GLN A 38 13.08 2.60 -5.66
C GLN A 38 12.25 1.85 -4.62
N VAL A 39 10.92 1.75 -4.81
CA VAL A 39 10.04 1.02 -3.89
C VAL A 39 10.40 -0.47 -3.83
N ARG A 40 10.72 -1.10 -4.97
CA ARG A 40 11.14 -2.50 -5.02
C ARG A 40 12.41 -2.73 -4.20
N GLU A 41 13.42 -1.87 -4.36
CA GLU A 41 14.67 -1.98 -3.62
C GLU A 41 14.48 -1.68 -2.13
N LEU A 42 13.67 -0.68 -1.78
CA LEU A 42 13.30 -0.38 -0.39
C LEU A 42 12.60 -1.58 0.27
N ASN A 43 11.60 -2.17 -0.37
CA ASN A 43 10.90 -3.36 0.13
C ASN A 43 11.84 -4.56 0.32
N ARG A 44 12.81 -4.75 -0.60
CA ARG A 44 13.85 -5.77 -0.46
C ARG A 44 14.73 -5.51 0.77
N GLU A 45 15.16 -4.27 0.97
CA GLU A 45 15.98 -3.91 2.12
C GLU A 45 15.20 -4.09 3.43
N LEU A 46 13.95 -3.61 3.51
CA LEU A 46 13.08 -3.76 4.66
C LEU A 46 12.86 -5.24 5.04
N ALA A 47 12.64 -6.11 4.06
CA ALA A 47 12.50 -7.54 4.30
C ALA A 47 13.74 -8.15 4.98
N SER A 48 14.94 -7.64 4.69
CA SER A 48 16.19 -8.09 5.30
C SER A 48 16.37 -7.64 6.76
N LEU A 49 15.57 -6.66 7.22
CA LEU A 49 15.60 -6.15 8.60
C LEU A 49 14.71 -6.95 9.56
N VAL A 50 13.81 -7.78 9.03
CA VAL A 50 12.88 -8.60 9.82
C VAL A 50 13.48 -9.99 10.05
N ASP A 51 13.03 -10.66 11.12
CA ASP A 51 13.39 -12.05 11.40
C ASP A 51 13.05 -12.95 10.18
N PRO A 52 14.04 -13.64 9.58
CA PRO A 52 13.84 -14.42 8.37
C PRO A 52 13.04 -15.71 8.59
N THR A 53 12.75 -16.09 9.84
CA THR A 53 11.88 -17.24 10.15
C THR A 53 10.43 -17.02 9.70
N HIS A 54 10.03 -15.77 9.47
CA HIS A 54 8.71 -15.41 8.97
C HIS A 54 8.85 -14.43 7.80
N PRO A 55 8.01 -14.52 6.75
CA PRO A 55 8.02 -13.53 5.69
C PRO A 55 7.60 -12.16 6.23
N ALA A 56 8.41 -11.13 5.95
CA ALA A 56 8.09 -9.76 6.34
C ALA A 56 6.78 -9.31 5.68
N LEU A 57 5.89 -8.68 6.44
CA LEU A 57 4.71 -8.00 5.88
C LEU A 57 5.14 -6.68 5.26
N LEU A 58 4.93 -6.52 3.96
CA LEU A 58 5.27 -5.32 3.20
C LEU A 58 3.97 -4.74 2.66
N CYS A 59 3.46 -3.77 3.40
CA CYS A 59 2.10 -3.30 3.29
C CYS A 59 2.00 -1.93 2.58
N VAL A 60 0.88 -1.71 1.91
CA VAL A 60 0.49 -0.41 1.36
C VAL A 60 -1.03 -0.26 1.47
N ASP A 61 -1.52 0.94 1.21
CA ASP A 61 -2.94 1.27 1.12
C ASP A 61 -3.21 1.84 -0.29
N GLN A 62 -3.55 0.96 -1.23
CA GLN A 62 -3.61 1.22 -2.66
C GLN A 62 -5.07 1.19 -3.19
N GLU A 63 -6.02 1.81 -2.51
CA GLU A 63 -7.45 1.84 -2.88
C GLU A 63 -7.80 2.70 -4.13
N GLY A 64 -6.83 3.00 -5.00
CA GLY A 64 -7.00 3.91 -6.12
C GLY A 64 -7.36 5.36 -5.69
N GLY A 65 -7.71 6.19 -6.66
CA GLY A 65 -8.17 7.56 -6.44
C GLY A 65 -7.28 8.37 -5.49
N ARG A 66 -7.92 9.07 -4.54
CA ARG A 66 -7.21 9.95 -3.60
C ARG A 66 -6.36 9.20 -2.56
N VAL A 67 -6.63 7.91 -2.32
CA VAL A 67 -5.96 7.10 -1.29
C VAL A 67 -4.67 6.47 -1.82
N GLN A 68 -4.65 6.11 -3.10
CA GLN A 68 -3.50 5.54 -3.80
C GLN A 68 -2.15 6.16 -3.41
N ARG A 69 -1.20 5.34 -2.96
CA ARG A 69 0.16 5.78 -2.58
C ARG A 69 1.14 5.74 -3.75
N VAL A 70 1.17 4.63 -4.49
CA VAL A 70 2.03 4.52 -5.67
C VAL A 70 1.27 5.00 -6.89
N ARG A 71 1.68 6.13 -7.46
CA ARG A 71 1.06 6.76 -8.64
C ARG A 71 2.09 6.79 -9.78
N ASP A 72 2.00 7.78 -10.67
CA ASP A 72 2.96 8.03 -11.75
C ASP A 72 4.42 7.86 -11.27
N PRO A 73 5.25 7.09 -12.00
CA PRO A 73 5.02 6.48 -13.32
C PRO A 73 4.26 5.14 -13.32
N ALA A 74 3.80 4.64 -12.17
CA ALA A 74 2.87 3.50 -12.12
C ALA A 74 1.44 3.92 -12.52
N THR A 75 0.57 2.93 -12.73
CA THR A 75 -0.82 3.19 -13.15
C THR A 75 -1.54 4.05 -12.13
N VAL A 76 -2.17 5.14 -12.57
CA VAL A 76 -3.09 5.93 -11.74
C VAL A 76 -4.47 5.29 -11.81
N TRP A 77 -4.89 4.66 -10.72
CA TRP A 77 -6.13 3.90 -10.64
C TRP A 77 -7.31 4.83 -10.32
N PRO A 78 -8.49 4.62 -10.92
CA PRO A 78 -9.67 5.43 -10.60
C PRO A 78 -10.13 5.19 -9.15
N PRO A 79 -10.94 6.11 -8.57
CA PRO A 79 -11.63 5.85 -7.30
C PRO A 79 -12.54 4.62 -7.41
N MET A 80 -12.65 3.82 -6.34
CA MET A 80 -13.44 2.58 -6.35
C MET A 80 -14.93 2.81 -6.68
N LYS A 81 -15.49 3.99 -6.37
CA LYS A 81 -16.86 4.38 -6.79
C LYS A 81 -17.06 4.40 -8.30
N ALA A 82 -16.02 4.75 -9.05
CA ALA A 82 -16.08 4.70 -10.51
C ALA A 82 -16.01 3.26 -11.02
N VAL A 83 -15.24 2.42 -10.33
CA VAL A 83 -15.11 0.98 -10.63
C VAL A 83 -16.43 0.25 -10.37
N GLY A 84 -17.07 0.48 -9.22
CA GLY A 84 -18.36 -0.11 -8.88
C GLY A 84 -19.46 0.25 -9.88
N ARG A 85 -19.45 1.49 -10.39
CA ARG A 85 -20.36 1.93 -11.46
C ARG A 85 -20.09 1.29 -12.82
N ALA A 86 -18.86 0.85 -13.07
CA ALA A 86 -18.45 0.24 -14.34
C ALA A 86 -18.82 -1.24 -14.44
N GLY A 87 -19.35 -1.85 -13.37
CA GLY A 87 -19.82 -3.24 -13.36
C GLY A 87 -18.68 -4.26 -13.24
N ASP A 88 -18.59 -5.19 -14.20
CA ASP A 88 -17.76 -6.41 -14.13
C ASP A 88 -16.23 -6.19 -14.30
N LEU A 89 -15.74 -4.96 -14.06
CA LEU A 89 -14.31 -4.63 -14.17
C LEU A 89 -13.54 -4.73 -12.85
N THR A 90 -14.25 -4.84 -11.71
CA THR A 90 -13.65 -4.84 -10.37
C THR A 90 -12.57 -5.90 -10.22
N GLU A 91 -12.83 -7.14 -10.64
CA GLU A 91 -11.86 -8.23 -10.51
C GLU A 91 -10.62 -7.99 -11.39
N GLN A 92 -10.81 -7.56 -12.64
CA GLN A 92 -9.71 -7.32 -13.56
C GLN A 92 -8.80 -6.19 -13.08
N LEU A 93 -9.40 -5.11 -12.56
CA LEU A 93 -8.69 -3.99 -11.97
C LEU A 93 -7.91 -4.43 -10.72
N ALA A 94 -8.55 -5.15 -9.81
CA ALA A 94 -7.90 -5.65 -8.60
C ALA A 94 -6.73 -6.59 -8.92
N GLN A 95 -6.88 -7.48 -9.91
CA GLN A 95 -5.80 -8.35 -10.38
C GLN A 95 -4.64 -7.56 -10.99
N ALA A 96 -4.93 -6.53 -11.79
CA ALA A 96 -3.89 -5.70 -12.40
C ALA A 96 -3.13 -4.87 -11.36
N MET A 97 -3.86 -4.24 -10.43
CA MET A 97 -3.29 -3.51 -9.30
C MET A 97 -2.42 -4.43 -8.41
N GLY A 98 -2.91 -5.62 -8.06
CA GLY A 98 -2.15 -6.60 -7.29
C GLY A 98 -0.86 -7.06 -7.99
N LYS A 99 -0.87 -7.20 -9.33
CA LYS A 99 0.32 -7.52 -10.11
C LYS A 99 1.36 -6.39 -10.05
N GLU A 100 0.95 -5.13 -10.16
CA GLU A 100 1.86 -3.98 -10.02
C GLU A 100 2.48 -3.92 -8.61
N LEU A 101 1.65 -4.05 -7.58
CA LEU A 101 2.11 -4.05 -6.19
C LEU A 101 3.09 -5.19 -5.92
N ARG A 102 2.80 -6.39 -6.43
CA ARG A 102 3.69 -7.54 -6.28
C ARG A 102 5.02 -7.34 -7.00
N ALA A 103 5.02 -6.69 -8.17
CA ALA A 103 6.26 -6.36 -8.89
C ALA A 103 7.15 -5.38 -8.11
N MET A 104 6.54 -4.51 -7.29
CA MET A 104 7.22 -3.60 -6.37
C MET A 104 7.57 -4.22 -5.02
N GLY A 105 7.31 -5.51 -4.82
CA GLY A 105 7.68 -6.23 -3.60
C GLY A 105 6.67 -6.14 -2.45
N PHE A 106 5.52 -5.48 -2.64
CA PHE A 106 4.43 -5.54 -1.66
C PHE A 106 3.80 -6.93 -1.63
N ASN A 107 3.32 -7.33 -0.46
CA ASN A 107 2.62 -8.59 -0.26
C ASN A 107 1.31 -8.47 0.54
N LEU A 108 0.98 -7.26 0.98
CA LEU A 108 -0.31 -6.94 1.58
C LEU A 108 -0.76 -5.55 1.11
N ASP A 109 -2.02 -5.44 0.72
CA ASP A 109 -2.69 -4.18 0.46
C ASP A 109 -3.84 -4.05 1.44
N PHE A 110 -4.01 -2.88 2.06
CA PHE A 110 -5.12 -2.59 2.99
C PHE A 110 -6.39 -2.23 2.24
N ALA A 111 -6.74 -3.06 1.26
CA ALA A 111 -7.89 -2.94 0.37
C ALA A 111 -8.55 -4.33 0.22
N PRO A 112 -9.83 -4.41 -0.20
CA PRO A 112 -10.71 -3.30 -0.57
C PRO A 112 -11.40 -2.65 0.64
N VAL A 113 -11.94 -1.45 0.42
CA VAL A 113 -12.96 -0.88 1.31
C VAL A 113 -14.26 -1.67 1.11
N ALA A 114 -14.80 -2.19 2.20
CA ALA A 114 -16.10 -2.86 2.22
C ALA A 114 -17.21 -1.98 2.84
N ASP A 115 -16.93 -0.71 3.12
CA ASP A 115 -17.90 0.24 3.63
C ASP A 115 -18.94 0.59 2.57
N VAL A 116 -20.18 0.78 3.00
CA VAL A 116 -21.28 1.26 2.15
C VAL A 116 -21.49 2.75 2.40
N ASP A 117 -21.37 3.57 1.36
CA ASP A 117 -21.58 5.03 1.39
C ASP A 117 -23.07 5.42 1.51
N SER A 118 -23.74 4.98 2.58
CA SER A 118 -25.17 5.21 2.81
C SER A 118 -25.49 6.58 3.43
N ASN A 119 -24.48 7.26 3.98
CA ASN A 119 -24.61 8.60 4.55
C ASN A 119 -23.94 9.64 3.63
N PRO A 120 -24.70 10.46 2.89
CA PRO A 120 -24.14 11.48 1.99
C PRO A 120 -23.25 12.52 2.68
N ALA A 121 -23.33 12.66 4.01
CA ALA A 121 -22.50 13.56 4.80
C ALA A 121 -21.23 12.91 5.35
N ASN A 122 -20.91 11.66 4.98
CA ASN A 122 -19.70 10.97 5.44
C ASN A 122 -18.44 11.62 4.84
N PRO A 123 -17.55 12.22 5.67
CA PRO A 123 -16.37 12.92 5.15
C PRO A 123 -15.19 11.98 4.84
N VAL A 124 -15.28 10.69 5.18
CA VAL A 124 -14.15 9.74 5.15
C VAL A 124 -14.25 8.70 4.03
N ILE A 125 -15.44 8.15 3.76
CA ILE A 125 -15.63 7.08 2.77
C ILE A 125 -15.81 7.66 1.36
N GLY A 126 -16.97 8.23 1.06
CA GLY A 126 -17.22 8.95 -0.20
C GLY A 126 -16.91 8.11 -1.44
N ASP A 127 -15.87 8.50 -2.18
CA ASP A 127 -15.44 7.87 -3.44
C ASP A 127 -14.63 6.57 -3.26
N ARG A 128 -14.37 6.16 -2.02
CA ARG A 128 -13.71 4.90 -1.65
C ARG A 128 -14.65 3.70 -1.62
N SER A 129 -15.94 3.93 -1.38
CA SER A 129 -16.99 2.90 -1.56
C SER A 129 -17.17 2.65 -3.05
N PHE A 130 -17.51 1.42 -3.41
CA PHE A 130 -17.96 1.05 -4.76
C PHE A 130 -19.31 1.68 -5.10
#